data_AF-A0A7J6PS52-F1
#
_entry.id   AF-A0A7J6PS52-F1
#
_cell.length_a   1.000
_cell.length_b   1.000
_cell.length_c   1.000
_cell.angle_alpha   90.00
_cell.angle_beta   90.00
_cell.angle_gamma   90.00
#
_symmetry.space_group_name_H-M   'P 1'
#
loop_
_entity.id
_entity.type
_entity.pdbx_description
1 polymer ?
#
loop_
_entity_poly.entity_id
_entity_poly.type
_entity_poly.pdbx_seq_one_letter_code
_entity_poly.pdbx_strand_id
1 'polypeptide(L)'
;EKDAAKEDLMKAIREQSQSVWYKELCEEFGWTPDQKLVAEMETKNEEELKKLELSIEDAQENLGDIEQRDAILNKGELYLRIGDREKAVEAFEEALKITVGVGARLDNILTQIRMNIFWNDIQGCKKNIDRAHSELSKGGDWERRNKLKVYDGL
;
A
#
# COMPACT_ATOMS: atom_id res chain seq x y z
N GLU A 1 -21.05 -20.13 -10.19
CA GLU A 1 -19.78 -19.39 -10.29
C GLU A 1 -19.87 -17.98 -9.70
N LYS A 2 -20.79 -17.12 -10.13
CA LYS A 2 -20.92 -15.74 -9.61
C LYS A 2 -21.19 -15.65 -8.10
N ASP A 3 -22.04 -16.53 -7.55
CA ASP A 3 -22.34 -16.53 -6.11
C ASP A 3 -21.20 -17.05 -5.24
N ALA A 4 -20.41 -18.01 -5.76
CA ALA A 4 -19.21 -18.51 -5.09
C ALA A 4 -18.12 -17.43 -5.04
N ALA A 5 -17.90 -16.73 -6.16
CA ALA A 5 -16.96 -15.60 -6.22
C ALA A 5 -17.37 -14.48 -5.26
N LYS A 6 -18.67 -14.21 -5.11
CA LYS A 6 -19.19 -13.25 -4.14
C LYS A 6 -18.91 -13.69 -2.70
N GLU A 7 -19.09 -14.96 -2.38
CA GLU A 7 -18.84 -15.48 -1.04
C GLU A 7 -17.35 -15.39 -0.66
N ASP A 8 -16.47 -15.76 -1.59
CA ASP A 8 -15.02 -15.70 -1.40
C ASP A 8 -14.54 -14.25 -1.24
N LEU A 9 -15.07 -13.33 -2.05
CA LEU A 9 -14.80 -11.89 -1.93
C LEU A 9 -15.24 -11.35 -0.55
N MET A 10 -16.45 -11.71 -0.10
CA MET A 10 -16.97 -11.29 1.19
C MET A 10 -16.17 -11.87 2.37
N LYS A 11 -15.62 -13.09 2.24
CA LYS A 11 -14.71 -13.66 3.24
C LYS A 11 -13.41 -12.84 3.32
N ALA A 12 -12.78 -12.54 2.18
CA ALA A 12 -11.55 -11.76 2.14
C ALA A 12 -11.73 -10.35 2.73
N ILE A 13 -12.85 -9.67 2.39
CA ILE A 13 -13.19 -8.34 2.91
C ILE A 13 -13.31 -8.36 4.43
N ARG A 14 -13.96 -9.39 4.99
CA ARG A 14 -14.15 -9.53 6.45
C ARG A 14 -12.86 -9.86 7.16
N GLU A 15 -12.03 -10.73 6.58
CA GLU A 15 -10.76 -11.14 7.17
C GLU A 15 -9.76 -9.98 7.22
N GLN A 16 -9.69 -9.18 6.15
CA GLN A 16 -8.74 -8.07 6.02
C GLN A 16 -9.33 -6.71 6.43
N SER A 17 -10.57 -6.68 6.93
CA SER A 17 -11.32 -5.48 7.35
C SER A 17 -11.33 -4.35 6.29
N GLN A 18 -11.58 -4.70 5.03
CA GLN A 18 -11.45 -3.80 3.89
C GLN A 18 -12.70 -2.91 3.70
N SER A 19 -12.84 -1.90 4.55
CA SER A 19 -14.06 -1.08 4.62
C SER A 19 -14.29 -0.22 3.36
N VAL A 20 -13.24 0.30 2.72
CA VAL A 20 -13.37 1.13 1.50
C VAL A 20 -13.75 0.26 0.31
N TRP A 21 -13.06 -0.87 0.11
CA TRP A 21 -13.39 -1.84 -0.93
C TRP A 21 -14.81 -2.36 -0.83
N TYR A 22 -15.30 -2.66 0.37
CA TYR A 22 -16.67 -3.12 0.55
C TYR A 22 -17.70 -2.09 0.08
N LYS A 23 -17.47 -0.80 0.34
CA LYS A 23 -18.35 0.28 -0.11
C LYS A 23 -18.35 0.40 -1.63
N GLU A 24 -17.17 0.43 -2.25
CA GLU A 24 -17.02 0.52 -3.71
C GLU A 24 -17.68 -0.68 -4.42
N LEU A 25 -17.48 -1.89 -3.91
CA LEU A 25 -18.10 -3.10 -4.45
C LEU A 25 -19.62 -3.11 -4.27
N CYS A 26 -20.12 -2.61 -3.14
CA CYS A 26 -21.56 -2.45 -2.94
C CYS A 26 -22.18 -1.48 -3.96
N GLU A 27 -21.48 -0.39 -4.29
CA GLU A 27 -21.91 0.56 -5.32
C GLU A 27 -21.86 -0.05 -6.73
N GLU A 28 -20.75 -0.70 -7.09
CA GLU A 28 -20.54 -1.27 -8.43
C GLU A 28 -21.51 -2.42 -8.72
N PHE A 29 -21.77 -3.29 -7.74
CA PHE A 29 -22.66 -4.44 -7.90
C PHE A 29 -24.11 -4.18 -7.42
N GLY A 30 -24.41 -2.97 -6.94
CA GLY A 30 -25.73 -2.59 -6.43
C GLY A 30 -26.18 -3.41 -5.21
N TRP A 31 -25.23 -3.87 -4.38
CA TRP A 31 -25.55 -4.63 -3.16
C TRP A 31 -25.91 -3.68 -2.02
N THR A 32 -26.86 -4.10 -1.17
CA THR A 32 -27.19 -3.36 0.04
C THR A 32 -26.03 -3.45 1.05
N PRO A 33 -25.37 -2.34 1.39
CA PRO A 33 -24.25 -2.36 2.33
C PRO A 33 -24.74 -2.68 3.75
N ASP A 34 -24.10 -3.66 4.39
CA ASP A 34 -24.33 -3.95 5.80
C ASP A 34 -23.60 -2.91 6.66
N GLN A 35 -24.36 -1.94 7.16
CA GLN A 35 -23.84 -0.85 7.98
C GLN A 35 -23.18 -1.33 9.28
N LYS A 36 -23.62 -2.46 9.85
CA LYS A 36 -23.01 -3.01 11.07
C LYS A 36 -21.62 -3.55 10.78
N LEU A 37 -21.49 -4.26 9.67
CA LEU A 37 -20.20 -4.81 9.23
C LEU A 37 -19.21 -3.69 8.89
N VAL A 38 -19.67 -2.64 8.22
CA VAL A 38 -18.84 -1.45 7.92
C VAL A 38 -18.35 -0.81 9.20
N ALA A 39 -19.23 -0.55 10.17
CA ALA A 39 -18.86 0.07 11.43
C ALA A 39 -17.86 -0.78 12.23
N GLU A 40 -18.01 -2.11 12.22
CA GLU A 40 -17.06 -3.01 12.88
C GLU A 40 -15.67 -2.96 12.23
N MET A 41 -15.61 -2.98 10.89
CA MET A 41 -14.36 -2.88 10.14
C MET A 41 -13.70 -1.51 10.34
N GLU A 42 -14.47 -0.41 10.31
CA GLU A 42 -13.96 0.93 10.57
C GLU A 42 -13.39 1.07 11.98
N THR A 43 -14.08 0.52 13.00
CA THR A 43 -13.59 0.55 14.38
C THR A 43 -12.26 -0.20 14.51
N LYS A 44 -12.16 -1.41 13.93
CA LYS A 44 -10.91 -2.18 13.92
C LYS A 44 -9.77 -1.45 13.21
N ASN A 45 -10.07 -0.83 12.06
CA ASN A 45 -9.09 -0.06 11.29
C ASN A 45 -8.62 1.18 12.05
N GLU A 46 -9.52 1.89 12.75
CA GLU A 46 -9.15 3.02 13.60
C GLU A 46 -8.29 2.62 14.79
N GLU A 47 -8.58 1.49 15.43
CA GLU A 47 -7.77 0.96 16.53
C GLU A 47 -6.35 0.58 16.07
N GLU A 48 -6.23 -0.09 14.92
CA GLU A 48 -4.93 -0.42 14.33
C GLU A 48 -4.18 0.84 13.89
N LEU A 49 -4.87 1.79 13.27
CA LEU A 49 -4.27 3.05 12.84
C LEU A 49 -3.73 3.84 14.04
N LYS A 50 -4.47 3.91 15.15
CA LYS A 50 -3.98 4.55 16.39
C LYS A 50 -2.75 3.85 16.96
N LYS A 51 -2.69 2.51 16.93
CA LYS A 51 -1.49 1.76 17.36
C LYS A 51 -0.28 2.07 16.48
N LEU A 52 -0.48 2.17 15.16
CA LEU A 52 0.58 2.51 14.23
C LEU A 52 1.02 3.97 14.39
N GLU A 53 0.11 4.92 14.63
CA GLU A 53 0.45 6.32 14.90
C GLU A 53 1.28 6.47 16.17
N LEU A 54 0.89 5.79 17.26
CA LEU A 54 1.70 5.75 18.48
C LEU A 54 3.08 5.12 18.23
N SER A 55 3.15 4.07 17.41
CA SER A 55 4.43 3.46 17.03
C SER A 55 5.30 4.38 16.16
N ILE A 56 4.70 5.25 15.35
CA ILE A 56 5.42 6.24 14.55
C ILE A 56 5.95 7.35 15.45
N GLU A 57 5.13 7.86 16.39
CA GLU A 57 5.56 8.87 17.36
C GLU A 57 6.71 8.34 18.23
N ASP A 58 6.58 7.12 18.77
CA ASP A 58 7.66 6.49 19.54
C ASP A 58 8.92 6.31 18.70
N ALA A 59 8.78 5.88 17.45
CA ALA A 59 9.94 5.75 16.56
C ALA A 59 10.59 7.09 16.24
N GLN A 60 9.81 8.17 16.11
CA GLN A 60 10.31 9.52 15.85
C GLN A 60 11.06 10.10 17.05
N GLU A 61 10.59 9.85 18.27
CA GLU A 61 11.21 10.37 19.49
C GLU A 61 12.38 9.51 19.99
N ASN A 62 12.28 8.18 19.88
CA ASN A 62 13.16 7.25 20.58
C ASN A 62 14.01 6.35 19.67
N LEU A 63 13.67 6.20 18.39
CA LEU A 63 14.33 5.25 17.46
C LEU A 63 15.02 5.94 16.27
N GLY A 64 15.74 5.16 15.47
CA GLY A 64 16.49 5.66 14.32
C GLY A 64 15.66 5.75 13.04
N ASP A 65 16.29 6.30 11.99
CA ASP A 65 15.67 6.50 10.67
C ASP A 65 15.11 5.21 10.05
N ILE A 66 15.68 4.04 10.39
CA ILE A 66 15.26 2.73 9.86
C ILE A 66 13.94 2.31 10.50
N GLU A 67 13.83 2.41 11.82
CA GLU A 67 12.62 2.07 12.56
C GLU A 67 11.48 3.05 12.24
N GLN A 68 11.79 4.34 12.07
CA GLN A 68 10.82 5.34 11.63
C GLN A 68 10.27 5.01 10.24
N ARG A 69 11.14 4.64 9.30
CA ARG A 69 10.73 4.19 7.96
C ARG A 69 9.80 2.98 8.06
N ASP A 70 10.16 1.96 8.84
CA ASP A 70 9.37 0.73 8.92
C ASP A 70 8.00 0.97 9.56
N ALA A 71 7.92 1.85 10.57
CA ALA A 71 6.64 2.26 11.16
C ALA A 71 5.73 2.97 10.13
N ILE A 72 6.29 3.86 9.30
CA ILE A 72 5.55 4.55 8.24
C ILE A 72 5.14 3.58 7.12
N LEU A 73 5.98 2.62 6.77
CA LEU A 73 5.64 1.58 5.79
C LEU A 73 4.47 0.71 6.27
N ASN A 74 4.47 0.31 7.54
CA ASN A 74 3.34 -0.43 8.12
C ASN A 74 2.03 0.37 8.06
N LYS A 75 2.09 1.69 8.26
CA LYS A 75 0.92 2.59 8.06
C LYS A 75 0.47 2.60 6.59
N GLY A 76 1.41 2.68 5.66
CA GLY A 76 1.12 2.57 4.23
C GLY A 76 0.46 1.24 3.85
N GLU A 77 0.97 0.12 4.35
CA GLU A 77 0.41 -1.22 4.13
C GLU A 77 -1.01 -1.36 4.70
N LEU A 78 -1.29 -0.75 5.86
CA LEU A 78 -2.65 -0.69 6.41
C LEU A 78 -3.58 0.06 5.45
N TYR A 79 -3.18 1.21 4.91
CA TYR A 79 -3.99 1.95 3.94
C TYR A 79 -4.23 1.15 2.64
N LEU A 80 -3.23 0.41 2.15
CA LEU A 80 -3.39 -0.50 1.01
C LEU A 80 -4.45 -1.57 1.29
N ARG A 81 -4.39 -2.17 2.49
CA ARG A 81 -5.34 -3.21 2.91
C ARG A 81 -6.75 -2.66 2.98
N ILE A 82 -6.93 -1.47 3.56
CA ILE A 82 -8.23 -0.81 3.69
C ILE A 82 -8.79 -0.42 2.32
N GLY A 83 -7.92 -0.01 1.39
CA GLY A 83 -8.26 0.48 0.05
C GLY A 83 -8.13 1.99 -0.14
N ASP A 84 -7.53 2.69 0.82
CA ASP A 84 -7.32 4.15 0.74
C ASP A 84 -6.07 4.46 -0.08
N ARG A 85 -6.27 4.66 -1.39
CA ARG A 85 -5.19 4.87 -2.35
C ARG A 85 -4.37 6.14 -2.05
N GLU A 86 -5.04 7.25 -1.78
CA GLU A 86 -4.37 8.56 -1.62
C GLU A 86 -3.45 8.55 -0.40
N LYS A 87 -3.97 8.10 0.74
CA LYS A 87 -3.18 8.01 1.97
C LYS A 87 -2.06 6.99 1.89
N ALA A 88 -2.26 5.89 1.16
CA ALA A 88 -1.18 4.92 0.92
C ALA A 88 -0.04 5.58 0.14
N VAL A 89 -0.34 6.30 -0.95
CA VAL A 89 0.70 6.97 -1.76
C VAL A 89 1.48 7.98 -0.94
N GLU A 90 0.79 8.79 -0.11
CA GLU A 90 1.43 9.74 0.80
C GLU A 90 2.39 9.04 1.79
N ALA A 91 1.92 7.98 2.46
CA ALA A 91 2.74 7.23 3.41
C ALA A 91 3.98 6.61 2.76
N PHE A 92 3.86 6.02 1.56
CA PHE A 92 5.02 5.49 0.84
C PHE A 92 5.98 6.60 0.37
N GLU A 93 5.47 7.79 0.05
CA GLU A 93 6.31 8.93 -0.32
C GLU A 93 7.04 9.52 0.88
N GLU A 94 6.44 9.53 2.06
CA GLU A 94 7.10 9.86 3.33
C GLU A 94 8.19 8.84 3.69
N ALA A 95 7.87 7.55 3.63
CA ALA A 95 8.85 6.49 3.86
C ALA A 95 10.05 6.59 2.91
N LEU A 96 9.83 6.95 1.64
CA LEU A 96 10.89 7.11 0.66
C LEU A 96 11.84 8.28 0.97
N LYS A 97 11.35 9.36 1.60
CA LYS A 97 12.17 10.51 2.01
C LYS A 97 13.16 10.14 3.10
N ILE A 98 12.72 9.34 4.07
CA ILE A 98 13.53 8.88 5.21
C ILE A 98 14.47 7.75 4.79
N THR A 99 14.06 6.93 3.80
CA THR A 99 14.84 5.79 3.34
C THR A 99 16.22 6.21 2.84
N VAL A 100 17.25 5.64 3.47
CA VAL A 100 18.66 5.78 3.08
C VAL A 100 19.11 4.52 2.31
N GLY A 101 19.96 4.71 1.31
CA GLY A 101 20.52 3.62 0.50
C GLY A 101 19.72 3.32 -0.76
N VAL A 102 20.45 3.11 -1.86
CA VAL A 102 19.84 2.96 -3.21
C VAL A 102 18.98 1.69 -3.30
N GLY A 103 19.41 0.60 -2.65
CA GLY A 103 18.65 -0.66 -2.64
C GLY A 103 17.27 -0.52 -1.99
N ALA A 104 17.21 0.05 -0.79
CA ALA A 104 15.94 0.25 -0.08
C ALA A 104 15.04 1.29 -0.77
N ARG A 105 15.62 2.32 -1.40
CA ARG A 105 14.85 3.27 -2.22
C ARG A 105 14.23 2.59 -3.44
N LEU A 106 14.99 1.74 -4.12
CA LEU A 106 14.47 0.96 -5.24
C LEU A 106 13.33 0.03 -4.80
N ASP A 107 13.48 -0.65 -3.66
CA ASP A 107 12.44 -1.55 -3.15
C ASP A 107 11.13 -0.80 -2.86
N ASN A 108 11.21 0.39 -2.26
CA ASN A 108 10.04 1.27 -2.07
C ASN A 108 9.40 1.70 -3.40
N ILE A 109 10.20 2.09 -4.39
CA ILE A 109 9.68 2.49 -5.71
C ILE A 109 9.02 1.29 -6.41
N LEU A 110 9.59 0.09 -6.30
CA LEU A 110 8.97 -1.13 -6.85
C LEU A 110 7.63 -1.43 -6.18
N THR A 111 7.49 -1.22 -4.88
CA THR A 111 6.20 -1.32 -4.18
C THR A 111 5.19 -0.30 -4.72
N GLN A 112 5.59 0.95 -4.93
CA GLN A 112 4.74 1.97 -5.56
C GLN A 112 4.32 1.61 -7.00
N ILE A 113 5.19 0.94 -7.78
CA ILE A 113 4.82 0.45 -9.12
C ILE A 113 3.74 -0.64 -9.00
N ARG A 114 3.88 -1.59 -8.07
CA ARG A 114 2.86 -2.63 -7.84
C ARG A 114 1.51 -2.04 -7.46
N MET A 115 1.52 -1.03 -6.59
CA MET A 115 0.31 -0.27 -6.25
C MET A 115 -0.33 0.33 -7.49
N ASN A 116 0.43 1.07 -8.30
CA ASN A 116 -0.11 1.72 -9.49
C ASN A 116 -0.66 0.71 -10.50
N ILE A 117 -0.01 -0.46 -10.67
CA ILE A 117 -0.54 -1.56 -11.50
C ILE A 117 -1.89 -2.05 -10.95
N PHE A 118 -2.01 -2.20 -9.63
CA PHE A 118 -3.23 -2.66 -8.99
C PHE A 118 -4.42 -1.71 -9.24
N TRP A 119 -4.20 -0.40 -9.17
CA TRP A 119 -5.22 0.62 -9.54
C TRP A 119 -5.28 0.95 -11.04
N ASN A 120 -4.56 0.20 -11.88
CA ASN A 120 -4.48 0.42 -13.32
C ASN A 120 -4.04 1.85 -13.72
N ASP A 121 -3.21 2.50 -12.91
CA ASP A 121 -2.64 3.82 -13.20
C ASP A 121 -1.36 3.70 -14.03
N ILE A 122 -1.53 3.68 -15.34
CA ILE A 122 -0.44 3.58 -16.31
C ILE A 122 0.51 4.80 -16.22
N GLN A 123 0.00 5.99 -15.93
CA GLN A 123 0.82 7.20 -15.86
C GLN A 123 1.71 7.19 -14.62
N GLY A 124 1.15 6.81 -13.48
CA GLY A 124 1.88 6.60 -12.23
C GLY A 124 2.95 5.52 -12.38
N CYS A 125 2.63 4.41 -13.06
CA CYS A 125 3.60 3.34 -13.35
C CYS A 125 4.81 3.87 -14.13
N LYS A 126 4.60 4.56 -15.26
CA LYS A 126 5.69 5.09 -16.08
C LYS A 126 6.59 6.05 -15.29
N LYS A 127 5.98 6.97 -14.54
CA LYS A 127 6.74 7.92 -13.70
C LYS A 127 7.61 7.20 -12.67
N ASN A 128 7.08 6.16 -12.03
CA ASN A 128 7.83 5.40 -11.03
C ASN A 128 8.88 4.48 -11.64
N ILE A 129 8.64 3.94 -12.85
CA ILE A 129 9.63 3.19 -13.64
C ILE A 129 10.81 4.11 -14.01
N ASP A 130 10.55 5.31 -14.52
CA ASP A 130 11.59 6.29 -14.84
C ASP A 130 12.41 6.66 -13.59
N ARG A 131 11.73 6.84 -12.45
CA ARG A 131 12.38 7.09 -11.15
C ARG A 131 13.25 5.91 -10.72
N ALA A 132 12.79 4.68 -10.91
CA ALA A 132 13.56 3.48 -10.61
C ALA A 132 14.80 3.36 -11.50
N HIS A 133 14.70 3.65 -12.80
CA HIS A 133 15.86 3.71 -13.71
C HIS A 133 16.88 4.76 -13.25
N SER A 134 16.41 5.94 -12.84
CA SER A 134 17.29 6.99 -12.30
C SER A 134 18.01 6.54 -11.03
N GLU A 135 17.34 5.91 -10.08
CA GLU A 135 17.99 5.41 -8.86
C GLU A 135 18.96 4.25 -9.17
N LEU A 136 18.59 3.37 -10.09
CA LEU A 136 19.45 2.25 -10.52
C LEU A 136 20.78 2.70 -11.12
N SER A 137 20.79 3.83 -11.82
CA SER A 137 22.01 4.44 -12.37
C SER A 137 23.00 4.91 -11.29
N LYS A 138 22.52 5.22 -10.08
CA LYS A 138 23.35 5.67 -8.94
C LYS A 138 24.04 4.52 -8.22
N GLY A 139 23.65 3.28 -8.49
CA GLY A 139 24.20 2.07 -7.88
C GLY A 139 23.10 1.07 -7.58
N GLY A 140 22.92 0.08 -8.44
CA GLY A 140 21.82 -0.89 -8.34
C GLY A 140 22.30 -2.32 -8.38
N ASP A 141 21.73 -3.15 -7.50
CA ASP A 141 21.96 -4.58 -7.44
C ASP A 141 21.39 -5.29 -8.68
N TRP A 142 22.06 -6.34 -9.16
CA TRP A 142 21.69 -7.06 -10.38
C TRP A 142 20.27 -7.64 -10.30
N GLU A 143 19.85 -8.11 -9.12
CA GLU A 143 18.51 -8.65 -8.88
C GLU A 143 17.43 -7.58 -9.13
N ARG A 144 17.64 -6.36 -8.63
CA ARG A 144 16.68 -5.24 -8.76
C ARG A 144 16.56 -4.77 -10.21
N ARG A 145 17.63 -4.88 -11.01
CA ARG A 145 17.58 -4.65 -12.47
C ARG A 145 16.65 -5.62 -13.17
N ASN A 146 16.71 -6.90 -12.81
CA ASN A 146 15.85 -7.91 -13.42
C ASN A 146 14.38 -7.70 -13.04
N LYS A 147 14.09 -7.35 -11.79
CA LYS A 147 12.72 -7.00 -11.37
C LYS A 147 12.17 -5.81 -12.15
N LEU A 148 12.95 -4.75 -12.33
CA LEU A 148 12.53 -3.57 -13.08
C LEU A 148 12.21 -3.90 -14.54
N LYS A 149 13.01 -4.75 -15.20
CA LYS A 149 12.74 -5.20 -16.58
C LYS A 149 11.41 -5.93 -16.75
N VAL A 150 10.95 -6.65 -15.73
CA VAL A 150 9.62 -7.30 -15.76
C VAL A 150 8.53 -6.24 -15.77
N TYR A 151 8.69 -5.17 -14.99
CA TYR A 151 7.77 -4.03 -14.97
C TYR A 151 7.82 -3.19 -16.26
N ASP A 152 8.98 -3.08 -16.92
CA ASP A 152 9.10 -2.41 -18.23
C ASP A 152 8.32 -3.15 -19.35
N GLY A 153 8.09 -4.45 -19.19
CA GLY A 153 7.43 -5.28 -20.20
C GLY A 153 5.90 -5.41 -20.05
N LEU A 154 5.32 -4.86 -18.98
CA LEU A 154 3.89 -4.81 -18.72
C LEU A 154 3.25 -3.56 -19.37
#